data_AF-A0A3D4BFQ0-F1
#
_entry.id   AF-A0A3D4BFQ0-F1
#
_cell.length_a   1.000
_cell.length_b   1.000
_cell.length_c   1.000
_cell.angle_alpha   90.00
_cell.angle_beta   90.00
_cell.angle_gamma   90.00
#
_symmetry.space_group_name_H-M   'P 1'
#
loop_
_entity.id
_entity.type
_entity.pdbx_description
1 polymer ?
#
loop_
_entity_poly.entity_id
_entity_poly.type
_entity_poly.pdbx_seq_one_letter_code
_entity_poly.pdbx_strand_id
1 'polypeptide(L)'
;MTLQQHITKIGTLYKTGNARDHSYRVDLQNLIIAILPAVLVTNEPARVKCGVPDYLLTRKDLPICYIEDKDIGVDLASKILKEQFDK
;
A
#
# COMPACT_ATOMS: atom_id res chain seq x y z
N MET A 1 -9.23 8.34 -8.85
CA MET A 1 -7.99 9.11 -9.06
C MET A 1 -7.26 8.55 -10.29
N THR A 2 -6.60 9.37 -11.10
CA THR A 2 -5.75 8.88 -12.20
C THR A 2 -4.32 8.61 -11.71
N LEU A 3 -3.55 7.81 -12.46
CA LEU A 3 -2.14 7.57 -12.16
C LEU A 3 -1.33 8.88 -12.11
N GLN A 4 -1.60 9.82 -13.02
CA GLN A 4 -0.92 11.12 -13.03
C GLN A 4 -1.19 11.92 -11.75
N GLN A 5 -2.45 11.93 -11.28
CA GLN A 5 -2.81 12.60 -10.03
C GLN A 5 -2.12 11.96 -8.83
N HIS A 6 -2.03 10.62 -8.80
CA HIS A 6 -1.29 9.89 -7.77
C HIS A 6 0.17 10.36 -7.71
N ILE A 7 0.86 10.31 -8.84
CA ILE A 7 2.28 10.70 -8.96
C ILE A 7 2.49 12.15 -8.49
N THR A 8 1.61 13.07 -8.88
CA THR A 8 1.69 14.48 -8.44
C THR A 8 1.55 14.62 -6.93
N LYS A 9 0.61 13.89 -6.30
CA LYS A 9 0.38 13.98 -4.85
C LYS A 9 1.52 13.37 -4.05
N ILE A 10 1.96 12.16 -4.39
CA ILE A 10 3.10 11.54 -3.71
C ILE A 10 4.37 12.38 -3.89
N GLY A 11 4.56 13.00 -5.07
CA GLY A 11 5.68 13.90 -5.32
C GLY A 11 5.63 15.17 -4.47
N THR A 12 4.44 15.70 -4.19
CA THR A 12 4.27 16.85 -3.28
C THR A 12 4.66 16.48 -1.86
N LEU A 13 4.15 15.35 -1.35
CA LEU A 13 4.49 14.84 -0.02
C LEU A 13 5.97 14.47 0.10
N TYR A 14 6.56 13.83 -0.91
CA TYR A 14 7.98 13.48 -0.89
C TYR A 14 8.88 14.71 -0.76
N LYS A 15 8.55 15.80 -1.46
CA LYS A 15 9.32 17.06 -1.43
C LYS A 15 9.30 17.77 -0.08
N THR A 16 8.37 17.48 0.82
CA THR A 16 8.39 18.06 2.16
C THR A 16 9.52 17.51 3.03
N GLY A 17 10.10 16.36 2.66
CA GLY A 17 11.20 15.72 3.37
C GLY A 17 10.82 15.07 4.71
N ASN A 18 9.54 15.12 5.11
CA ASN A 18 9.04 14.51 6.35
C ASN A 18 8.01 13.39 6.12
N ALA A 19 7.62 13.14 4.86
CA ALA A 19 6.73 12.05 4.53
C ALA A 19 7.41 10.69 4.70
N ARG A 20 6.64 9.73 5.22
CA ARG A 20 7.00 8.32 5.35
C ARG A 20 6.03 7.45 4.57
N ASP A 21 6.33 6.16 4.42
CA ASP A 21 5.45 5.13 3.85
C ASP A 21 3.96 5.37 4.12
N HIS A 22 3.59 5.49 5.40
CA HIS A 22 2.21 5.70 5.82
C HIS A 22 1.58 7.00 5.26
N SER A 23 2.38 8.04 5.01
CA SER A 23 1.91 9.31 4.44
C SER A 23 1.34 9.14 3.03
N TYR A 24 1.81 8.14 2.29
CA TYR A 24 1.37 7.87 0.91
C TYR A 24 0.12 6.98 0.85
N ARG A 25 -0.29 6.38 1.96
CA ARG A 25 -1.26 5.29 1.96
C ARG A 25 -2.63 5.68 1.44
N VAL A 26 -3.12 6.85 1.86
CA VAL A 26 -4.44 7.34 1.45
C VAL A 26 -4.50 7.52 -0.07
N ASP A 27 -3.45 8.05 -0.67
CA ASP A 27 -3.40 8.26 -2.12
C ASP A 27 -3.21 6.94 -2.88
N LEU A 28 -2.43 6.00 -2.37
CA LEU A 28 -2.31 4.67 -2.97
C LEU A 28 -3.65 3.92 -2.95
N GLN A 29 -4.37 3.96 -1.82
CA GLN A 29 -5.70 3.37 -1.70
C GLN A 29 -6.68 3.93 -2.75
N ASN A 30 -6.69 5.26 -2.91
CA ASN A 30 -7.53 5.94 -3.90
C ASN A 30 -7.18 5.56 -5.35
N LEU A 31 -5.92 5.21 -5.63
CA LEU A 31 -5.51 4.73 -6.94
C LEU A 31 -6.01 3.32 -7.18
N ILE A 32 -5.80 2.41 -6.22
CA ILE A 32 -6.20 1.00 -6.33
C ILE A 32 -7.71 0.90 -6.52
N ILE A 33 -8.51 1.62 -5.73
CA ILE A 33 -9.97 1.64 -5.87
C ILE A 33 -10.39 2.11 -7.27
N ALA A 34 -9.68 3.09 -7.84
CA ALA A 34 -10.00 3.61 -9.16
C ALA A 34 -9.65 2.63 -10.30
N ILE A 35 -8.58 1.84 -10.15
CA ILE A 35 -8.14 0.85 -11.15
C ILE A 35 -8.92 -0.48 -10.98
N LEU A 36 -9.33 -0.82 -9.76
CA LEU A 36 -9.98 -2.09 -9.41
C LEU A 36 -11.34 -1.85 -8.71
N PRO A 37 -12.37 -1.35 -9.43
CA PRO A 37 -13.63 -0.94 -8.82
C PRO A 37 -14.44 -2.08 -8.17
N ALA A 38 -14.13 -3.34 -8.51
CA ALA A 38 -14.76 -4.53 -7.95
C ALA A 38 -14.00 -5.13 -6.76
N VAL A 39 -12.99 -4.43 -6.23
CA VAL A 39 -12.14 -4.88 -5.12
C VAL A 39 -12.29 -3.91 -3.96
N LEU A 40 -12.57 -4.44 -2.77
CA LEU A 40 -12.51 -3.67 -1.53
C LEU A 40 -11.05 -3.58 -1.07
N VAL A 41 -10.60 -2.37 -0.78
CA VAL A 41 -9.25 -2.08 -0.30
C VAL A 41 -9.33 -1.64 1.15
N THR A 42 -8.80 -2.44 2.07
CA THR A 42 -8.72 -2.14 3.49
C THR A 42 -7.29 -1.76 3.85
N ASN A 43 -7.08 -0.52 4.28
CA ASN A 43 -5.84 -0.04 4.90
C ASN A 43 -5.85 -0.43 6.39
N GLU A 44 -4.73 -0.91 6.91
CA GLU A 44 -4.56 -1.38 8.29
C GLU A 44 -5.67 -2.37 8.73
N PRO A 45 -5.86 -3.48 7.98
CA PRO A 45 -6.84 -4.50 8.35
C PRO A 45 -6.55 -5.09 9.74
N ALA A 46 -7.61 -5.56 10.39
CA ALA A 46 -7.46 -6.35 11.60
C ALA A 46 -6.57 -7.59 11.33
N ARG A 47 -5.83 -8.01 12.36
CA ARG A 47 -4.83 -9.08 12.27
C ARG A 47 -5.39 -10.32 11.56
N VAL A 48 -4.74 -10.69 10.46
CA VAL A 48 -5.03 -11.92 9.70
C VAL A 48 -4.11 -13.04 10.16
N LYS A 49 -4.38 -14.29 9.72
CA LYS A 49 -3.55 -15.45 10.07
C LYS A 49 -2.06 -15.28 9.72
N CYS A 50 -1.74 -14.50 8.68
CA CYS A 50 -0.38 -14.26 8.21
C CYS A 50 0.28 -12.98 8.76
N GLY A 51 -0.33 -12.30 9.75
CA GLY A 51 0.19 -11.07 10.35
C GLY A 51 -0.73 -9.86 10.17
N VAL A 52 -0.15 -8.66 10.17
CA VAL A 52 -0.87 -7.40 9.93
C VAL A 52 -0.23 -6.76 8.69
N PRO A 53 -0.80 -6.96 7.49
CA PRO A 53 -0.32 -6.31 6.28
C PRO A 53 -0.77 -4.85 6.26
N ASP A 54 -0.09 -4.00 5.49
CA ASP A 54 -0.49 -2.60 5.33
C ASP A 54 -1.83 -2.47 4.59
N TYR A 55 -2.06 -3.32 3.59
CA TYR A 55 -3.36 -3.46 2.93
C TYR A 55 -3.81 -4.89 2.76
N LEU A 56 -5.14 -5.05 2.85
CA LEU A 56 -5.85 -6.24 2.41
C LEU A 56 -6.81 -5.87 1.28
N LEU A 57 -6.67 -6.56 0.14
CA LEU A 57 -7.60 -6.48 -0.98
C LEU A 57 -8.52 -7.70 -0.94
N THR A 58 -9.82 -7.47 -0.93
CA THR A 58 -10.84 -8.54 -0.98
C THR A 58 -11.77 -8.37 -2.18
N ARG A 59 -12.24 -9.50 -2.69
CA ARG A 59 -13.31 -9.54 -3.71
C ARG A 59 -14.32 -10.58 -3.29
N LYS A 60 -15.58 -10.16 -3.09
CA LYS A 60 -16.64 -11.04 -2.55
C LYS A 60 -16.19 -11.72 -1.24
N ASP A 61 -15.64 -10.91 -0.32
CA ASP A 61 -15.13 -11.33 0.99
C ASP A 61 -13.92 -12.29 0.99
N LEU A 62 -13.43 -12.68 -0.18
CA LEU A 62 -12.21 -13.48 -0.31
C LEU A 62 -10.98 -12.57 -0.40
N PRO A 63 -9.97 -12.74 0.48
CA PRO A 63 -8.66 -12.13 0.31
C PRO A 63 -8.03 -12.55 -1.02
N ILE A 64 -7.65 -11.58 -1.84
CA ILE A 64 -7.00 -11.83 -3.13
C ILE A 64 -5.57 -11.30 -3.20
N CYS A 65 -5.22 -10.34 -2.35
CA CYS A 65 -3.91 -9.73 -2.33
C CYS A 65 -3.66 -9.03 -0.99
N TYR A 66 -2.40 -9.10 -0.54
CA TYR A 66 -1.86 -8.30 0.55
C TYR A 66 -0.82 -7.36 -0.05
N ILE A 67 -0.73 -6.13 0.48
CA ILE A 67 0.28 -5.16 0.06
C ILE A 67 0.99 -4.68 1.32
N GLU A 68 2.33 -4.66 1.25
CA GLU A 68 3.21 -4.02 2.24
C GLU A 68 3.86 -2.81 1.55
N ASP A 69 3.82 -1.64 2.17
CA ASP A 69 4.46 -0.43 1.66
C ASP A 69 5.77 -0.13 2.40
N LYS A 70 6.61 0.71 1.78
CA LYS A 70 7.92 1.10 2.33
C LYS A 70 8.26 2.53 1.94
N ASP A 71 9.14 3.14 2.74
CA ASP A 71 9.70 4.46 2.47
C ASP A 71 10.36 4.48 1.08
N ILE A 72 10.20 5.60 0.37
CA ILE A 72 10.84 5.79 -0.94
C ILE A 72 12.37 5.73 -0.78
N GLY A 73 13.00 4.86 -1.56
CA GLY A 73 14.45 4.62 -1.51
C GLY A 73 14.87 3.42 -0.65
N VAL A 74 13.92 2.76 0.03
CA VAL A 74 14.19 1.48 0.70
C VAL A 74 14.37 0.39 -0.35
N ASP A 75 15.44 -0.40 -0.18
CA ASP A 75 15.70 -1.58 -0.98
C ASP A 75 14.74 -2.70 -0.60
N LEU A 76 13.79 -3.02 -1.50
CA LEU A 76 12.81 -4.08 -1.32
C LEU A 76 13.44 -5.49 -1.30
N ALA A 77 14.66 -5.66 -1.85
CA ALA A 77 15.40 -6.92 -1.80
C ALA A 77 16.22 -7.11 -0.50
N SER A 78 16.17 -6.12 0.40
CA SER A 78 16.88 -6.18 1.67
C SER A 78 16.45 -7.39 2.49
N LYS A 79 17.43 -8.08 3.09
CA LYS A 79 17.19 -9.24 3.98
C LYS A 79 16.28 -8.90 5.16
N ILE A 80 16.25 -7.64 5.59
CA ILE A 80 15.42 -7.15 6.69
C ILE A 80 13.92 -7.23 6.34
N LEU A 81 13.58 -7.15 5.05
CA LEU A 81 12.18 -7.17 4.59
C LEU A 81 11.70 -8.55 4.18
N LYS A 82 12.61 -9.54 4.13
CA LYS A 82 12.32 -10.88 3.62
C LYS A 82 11.16 -11.56 4.33
N GLU A 83 11.07 -11.44 5.65
CA GLU A 83 9.96 -12.01 6.44
C GLU A 83 8.61 -11.34 6.16
N GLN A 84 8.59 -10.09 5.68
CA GLN A 84 7.36 -9.41 5.31
C GLN A 84 6.88 -9.83 3.91
N PHE A 85 7.81 -10.21 3.01
CA PHE A 85 7.51 -10.56 1.62
C PHE A 85 7.38 -12.07 1.33
N ASP A 86 8.03 -12.94 2.11
CA ASP A 86 7.98 -14.41 1.92
C ASP A 86 6.77 -15.08 2.62
N LYS A 87 5.66 -14.35 2.83
CA LYS A 87 4.46 -14.84 3.55
C LYS A 87 3.47 -15.60 2.68
#